data_AF-A0A6N2LN91-F1
#
_entry.id   AF-A0A6N2LN91-F1
#
_cell.length_a   1.000
_cell.length_b   1.000
_cell.length_c   1.000
_cell.angle_alpha   90.00
_cell.angle_beta   90.00
_cell.angle_gamma   90.00
#
_symmetry.space_group_name_H-M   'P 1'
#
loop_
_entity.id
_entity.type
_entity.pdbx_description
1 polymer ?
#
loop_
_entity_poly.entity_id
_entity_poly.type
_entity_poly.pdbx_seq_one_letter_code
_entity_poly.pdbx_strand_id
1 'polypeptide(L)'
;RPTHCNDTRVSLSAQFVTPPHQRKNPKPQTLYPSTTISPDHQRITGASNNQTARNKSLTLSMATSSLTFSTSLPKFCRPYSISITSPPQVSVYSKKLDSSISSALKISRRRTARASSMASSGITTIDQNNKKVVEVLYTEEDLAVSLAKYTSDLSDKFAKERGAFTVVVSGGSLIKSLRKLVEAPYVDSIDWSKWHVFWVDERVVPKDHPDSNYKLALDGFLSKTLEIVIPPNEEILKKSDHESTIALANLIPSEPDKTLGTDLHDVTDLILELTRTDVTVPIPPGNVYAINDALSAEGAADAYETCLKHLVHTGVINISSLSGFPKFDLMLVGMGPDGHVASLFPGHPLLKENQKWVAHITDSPKPPPERITFTLPVINSSAYIALVVCGAGKASIVQTALGTNQNSKVFPVQMVSPEGELKWFLDKDAASKL
;
A
#
# COMPACT_ATOMS: atom_id res chain seq x y z
N ARG A 1 -56.67 7.37 54.21
CA ARG A 1 -55.68 7.68 55.26
C ARG A 1 -54.67 6.53 55.29
N PRO A 2 -53.36 6.74 55.05
CA PRO A 2 -52.66 8.02 54.78
C PRO A 2 -53.00 8.71 53.43
N THR A 3 -51.98 9.20 52.71
CA THR A 3 -51.93 10.45 51.92
C THR A 3 -50.88 10.34 50.81
N HIS A 4 -50.88 11.09 49.70
CA HIS A 4 -51.82 12.08 49.14
C HIS A 4 -51.73 12.00 47.59
N CYS A 5 -52.83 12.16 46.83
CA CYS A 5 -53.22 13.38 46.11
C CYS A 5 -52.09 14.27 45.58
N ASN A 6 -51.98 14.43 44.25
CA ASN A 6 -52.63 15.55 43.55
C ASN A 6 -52.48 15.50 42.01
N ASP A 7 -53.57 15.80 41.31
CA ASP A 7 -53.56 16.36 39.94
C ASP A 7 -53.05 17.80 39.95
N THR A 8 -52.40 18.27 38.88
CA THR A 8 -52.91 19.45 38.12
C THR A 8 -52.21 19.71 36.78
N ARG A 9 -52.92 20.41 35.89
CA ARG A 9 -52.55 20.82 34.52
C ARG A 9 -51.56 21.99 34.46
N VAL A 10 -50.82 22.07 33.35
CA VAL A 10 -50.34 23.32 32.71
C VAL A 10 -50.48 23.13 31.19
N SER A 11 -51.61 23.47 30.57
CA SER A 11 -51.88 24.77 29.91
C SER A 11 -50.83 25.20 28.86
N LEU A 12 -51.11 24.88 27.59
CA LEU A 12 -50.47 25.50 26.42
C LEU A 12 -50.98 26.93 26.24
N SER A 13 -50.08 27.91 26.17
CA SER A 13 -50.36 29.26 25.67
C SER A 13 -49.26 29.70 24.71
N ALA A 14 -49.67 30.09 23.51
CA ALA A 14 -48.76 30.62 22.49
C ALA A 14 -48.54 32.12 22.71
N GLN A 15 -47.30 32.59 22.60
CA GLN A 15 -46.99 33.99 22.39
C GLN A 15 -45.96 34.15 21.27
N PHE A 16 -46.27 35.07 20.35
CA PHE A 16 -45.42 35.44 19.22
C PHE A 16 -44.18 36.18 19.70
N VAL A 17 -43.02 35.87 19.11
CA VAL A 17 -41.84 36.74 19.15
C VAL A 17 -41.36 36.98 17.72
N THR A 18 -41.45 38.24 17.29
CA THR A 18 -40.97 38.72 15.99
C THR A 18 -39.46 39.05 16.04
N PRO A 19 -38.64 38.56 15.10
CA PRO A 19 -37.28 39.07 14.92
C PRO A 19 -37.26 40.30 13.99
N PRO A 20 -36.39 41.31 14.23
CA PRO A 20 -36.31 42.49 13.38
C PRO A 20 -35.51 42.22 12.09
N HIS A 21 -36.01 42.77 10.97
CA HIS A 21 -35.22 42.93 9.75
C HIS A 21 -34.04 43.89 9.97
N GLN A 22 -32.88 43.59 9.39
CA GLN A 22 -32.19 44.59 8.54
C GLN A 22 -31.21 43.99 7.50
N ARG A 23 -31.44 44.38 6.25
CA ARG A 23 -30.48 44.65 5.15
C ARG A 23 -29.45 43.58 4.75
N LYS A 24 -29.81 42.88 3.66
CA LYS A 24 -28.86 42.26 2.72
C LYS A 24 -28.10 43.35 1.95
N ASN A 25 -26.78 43.20 1.78
CA ASN A 25 -26.02 43.88 0.72
C ASN A 25 -25.70 42.88 -0.42
N PRO A 26 -25.77 43.28 -1.70
CA PRO A 26 -25.62 42.37 -2.84
C PRO A 26 -24.16 42.21 -3.31
N LYS A 27 -23.91 41.13 -4.06
CA LYS A 27 -22.66 40.92 -4.81
C LYS A 27 -22.53 41.97 -5.94
N PRO A 28 -21.31 42.45 -6.27
CA PRO A 28 -21.09 43.21 -7.49
C PRO A 28 -21.11 42.27 -8.71
N GLN A 29 -22.02 42.53 -9.66
CA GLN A 29 -21.90 42.07 -11.04
C GLN A 29 -21.19 43.16 -11.85
N THR A 30 -20.16 42.79 -12.59
CA THR A 30 -19.53 43.67 -13.58
C THR A 30 -20.33 43.69 -14.88
N LEU A 31 -20.49 44.87 -15.47
CA LEU A 31 -21.23 45.07 -16.71
C LEU A 31 -20.45 44.64 -17.96
N TYR A 32 -21.20 44.21 -18.98
CA TYR A 32 -20.77 44.07 -20.37
C TYR A 32 -20.44 45.43 -21.00
N PRO A 33 -19.86 45.43 -22.22
CA PRO A 33 -20.61 46.02 -23.31
C PRO A 33 -20.99 44.99 -24.38
N SER A 34 -22.26 45.04 -24.79
CA SER A 34 -22.84 44.28 -25.89
C SER A 34 -22.52 44.92 -27.24
N THR A 35 -22.24 44.11 -28.26
CA THR A 35 -22.33 44.53 -29.66
C THR A 35 -23.30 43.62 -30.39
N THR A 36 -24.49 44.12 -30.70
CA THR A 36 -25.51 43.40 -31.45
C THR A 36 -25.41 43.75 -32.92
N ILE A 37 -25.19 42.76 -33.78
CA ILE A 37 -25.57 42.82 -35.20
C ILE A 37 -26.46 41.61 -35.48
N SER A 38 -27.63 41.88 -36.07
CA SER A 38 -28.68 40.92 -36.36
C SER A 38 -28.54 40.33 -37.79
N PRO A 39 -29.33 39.32 -38.17
CA PRO A 39 -28.81 38.20 -38.97
C PRO A 39 -29.14 38.30 -40.46
N ASP A 40 -28.55 37.38 -41.23
CA ASP A 40 -29.01 37.09 -42.58
C ASP A 40 -29.27 35.59 -42.79
N HIS A 41 -30.19 35.30 -43.71
CA HIS A 41 -30.78 33.98 -43.95
C HIS A 41 -29.85 33.02 -44.71
N GLN A 42 -29.96 31.71 -44.47
CA GLN A 42 -30.62 30.79 -45.43
C GLN A 42 -30.84 29.36 -44.91
N ARG A 43 -31.74 28.65 -45.59
CA ARG A 43 -32.41 27.41 -45.18
C ARG A 43 -32.44 26.43 -46.36
N ILE A 44 -31.84 25.24 -46.21
CA ILE A 44 -32.09 24.02 -46.99
C ILE A 44 -31.79 22.84 -46.02
N THR A 45 -32.66 21.95 -45.52
CA THR A 45 -33.81 21.13 -45.98
C THR A 45 -33.50 19.94 -46.90
N GLY A 46 -33.61 18.72 -46.36
CA GLY A 46 -33.71 17.45 -47.09
C GLY A 46 -32.57 16.47 -46.80
N ALA A 47 -32.76 15.16 -46.74
CA ALA A 47 -34.02 14.39 -46.68
C ALA A 47 -33.76 12.97 -46.12
N SER A 48 -34.79 12.34 -45.56
CA SER A 48 -34.80 10.91 -45.23
C SER A 48 -34.97 10.06 -46.50
N ASN A 49 -34.38 8.85 -46.54
CA ASN A 49 -35.11 7.65 -46.96
C ASN A 49 -34.39 6.32 -46.65
N ASN A 50 -35.19 5.32 -46.29
CA ASN A 50 -34.81 3.90 -46.21
C ASN A 50 -34.57 3.30 -47.61
N GLN A 51 -33.71 2.29 -47.76
CA GLN A 51 -34.15 0.93 -48.16
C GLN A 51 -33.07 -0.16 -48.15
N THR A 52 -33.54 -1.39 -48.36
CA THR A 52 -32.94 -2.68 -47.97
C THR A 52 -32.14 -3.37 -49.07
N ALA A 53 -31.11 -4.13 -48.67
CA ALA A 53 -30.61 -5.38 -49.24
C ALA A 53 -30.33 -5.53 -50.77
N ARG A 54 -29.08 -5.92 -51.11
CA ARG A 54 -28.80 -7.26 -51.68
C ARG A 54 -27.30 -7.55 -51.88
N ASN A 55 -26.90 -8.80 -51.62
CA ASN A 55 -25.62 -9.37 -52.03
C ASN A 55 -25.47 -9.40 -53.56
N LYS A 56 -24.27 -9.09 -54.07
CA LYS A 56 -23.68 -9.78 -55.24
C LYS A 56 -22.17 -9.87 -55.08
N SER A 57 -21.64 -11.08 -55.27
CA SER A 57 -20.21 -11.35 -55.41
C SER A 57 -19.71 -10.88 -56.78
N LEU A 58 -18.48 -10.35 -56.84
CA LEU A 58 -17.70 -10.25 -58.07
C LEU A 58 -16.20 -10.24 -57.71
N THR A 59 -15.49 -11.25 -58.20
CA THR A 59 -14.04 -11.41 -58.13
C THR A 59 -13.34 -10.55 -59.19
N LEU A 60 -12.22 -9.93 -58.82
CA LEU A 60 -11.18 -9.55 -59.79
C LEU A 60 -9.78 -9.65 -59.17
N SER A 61 -8.79 -9.93 -60.01
CA SER A 61 -7.46 -10.41 -59.63
C SER A 61 -6.35 -9.38 -59.91
N MET A 62 -5.33 -9.38 -59.04
CA MET A 62 -3.91 -9.01 -59.28
C MET A 62 -3.56 -7.70 -60.00
N ALA A 63 -2.83 -6.83 -59.27
CA ALA A 63 -1.65 -6.16 -59.80
C ALA A 63 -0.68 -5.78 -58.66
N THR A 64 0.46 -6.47 -58.55
CA THR A 64 1.58 -6.07 -57.70
C THR A 64 2.49 -5.10 -58.46
N SER A 65 2.83 -3.96 -57.84
CA SER A 65 3.81 -3.02 -58.39
C SER A 65 5.00 -2.88 -57.45
N SER A 66 6.12 -3.49 -57.83
CA SER A 66 7.41 -3.30 -57.17
C SER A 66 8.02 -1.96 -57.57
N LEU A 67 8.52 -1.18 -56.61
CA LEU A 67 9.40 -0.05 -56.86
C LEU A 67 10.75 -0.29 -56.17
N THR A 68 11.78 -0.44 -56.99
CA THR A 68 13.18 -0.54 -56.59
C THR A 68 13.71 0.83 -56.14
N PHE A 69 14.52 0.88 -55.09
CA PHE A 69 15.38 2.04 -54.83
C PHE A 69 16.85 1.65 -54.74
N SER A 70 17.69 2.46 -55.39
CA SER A 70 19.11 2.17 -55.65
C SER A 70 20.00 2.64 -54.50
N THR A 71 21.06 1.88 -54.23
CA THR A 71 22.10 2.23 -53.25
C THR A 71 23.10 3.23 -53.81
N SER A 72 23.29 4.37 -53.15
CA SER A 72 24.46 5.24 -53.35
C SER A 72 24.96 5.86 -52.04
N LEU A 73 26.24 5.66 -51.75
CA LEU A 73 26.93 6.12 -50.54
C LEU A 73 27.45 7.57 -50.68
N PRO A 74 27.46 8.37 -49.60
CA PRO A 74 28.46 9.41 -49.39
C PRO A 74 29.67 8.89 -48.59
N LYS A 75 30.85 9.49 -48.80
CA LYS A 75 32.14 8.99 -48.28
C LYS A 75 32.59 9.65 -46.97
N PHE A 76 33.22 8.82 -46.14
CA PHE A 76 34.15 9.09 -45.02
C PHE A 76 34.81 10.48 -44.93
N CYS A 77 34.93 10.95 -43.67
CA CYS A 77 36.17 11.57 -43.17
C CYS A 77 36.52 11.05 -41.76
N ARG A 78 37.81 10.71 -41.60
CA ARG A 78 38.55 9.98 -40.54
C ARG A 78 38.13 10.16 -39.06
N PRO A 79 38.19 9.09 -38.23
CA PRO A 79 38.30 9.19 -36.77
C PRO A 79 39.76 9.43 -36.31
N TYR A 80 39.92 10.10 -35.15
CA TYR A 80 41.20 10.21 -34.45
C TYR A 80 41.50 8.96 -33.62
N SER A 81 42.77 8.58 -33.55
CA SER A 81 43.26 7.40 -32.83
C SER A 81 43.58 7.70 -31.36
N ILE A 82 43.00 6.93 -30.43
CA ILE A 82 43.58 6.69 -29.10
C ILE A 82 43.70 5.18 -28.91
N SER A 83 44.92 4.73 -28.65
CA SER A 83 45.30 3.33 -28.50
C SER A 83 44.95 2.80 -27.12
N ILE A 84 44.04 1.82 -27.04
CA ILE A 84 43.80 1.05 -25.81
C ILE A 84 44.79 -0.12 -25.79
N THR A 85 45.80 -0.05 -24.93
CA THR A 85 46.71 -1.15 -24.65
C THR A 85 46.01 -2.24 -23.84
N SER A 86 46.22 -3.49 -24.20
CA SER A 86 45.74 -4.68 -23.48
C SER A 86 46.19 -4.70 -22.01
N PRO A 87 45.35 -5.15 -21.06
CA PRO A 87 45.77 -5.33 -19.67
C PRO A 87 46.84 -6.44 -19.55
N PRO A 88 47.86 -6.27 -18.71
CA PRO A 88 48.91 -7.27 -18.54
C PRO A 88 48.38 -8.50 -17.79
N GLN A 89 48.83 -9.69 -18.20
CA GLN A 89 48.65 -10.88 -17.38
C GLN A 89 49.49 -10.79 -16.11
N VAL A 90 48.87 -11.05 -14.95
CA VAL A 90 49.58 -11.21 -13.68
C VAL A 90 49.52 -12.68 -13.28
N SER A 91 50.70 -13.27 -13.10
CA SER A 91 50.91 -14.67 -12.82
C SER A 91 50.52 -15.05 -11.39
N VAL A 92 49.95 -16.24 -11.24
CA VAL A 92 49.71 -16.87 -9.93
C VAL A 92 51.05 -17.21 -9.28
N TYR A 93 51.37 -16.55 -8.17
CA TYR A 93 52.49 -16.91 -7.31
C TYR A 93 51.99 -17.53 -6.00
N SER A 94 52.05 -18.86 -5.90
CA SER A 94 51.80 -19.56 -4.64
C SER A 94 52.99 -19.38 -3.68
N LYS A 95 52.87 -18.49 -2.70
CA LYS A 95 53.73 -18.51 -1.52
C LYS A 95 53.00 -19.22 -0.39
N LYS A 96 53.58 -20.32 0.10
CA LYS A 96 53.23 -20.90 1.40
C LYS A 96 53.45 -19.84 2.48
N LEU A 97 52.51 -19.72 3.41
CA LEU A 97 52.77 -19.12 4.73
C LEU A 97 52.46 -20.16 5.81
N ASP A 98 53.20 -20.09 6.91
CA ASP A 98 53.42 -21.23 7.79
C ASP A 98 52.25 -21.64 8.69
N SER A 99 52.27 -22.93 9.04
CA SER A 99 51.47 -23.53 10.09
C SER A 99 51.94 -23.09 11.48
N SER A 100 51.60 -21.86 11.90
CA SER A 100 51.73 -21.41 13.30
C SER A 100 50.88 -20.16 13.58
N ILE A 101 49.61 -20.38 13.96
CA ILE A 101 48.81 -19.69 15.00
C ILE A 101 47.52 -20.51 15.12
N SER A 102 47.60 -21.65 15.83
CA SER A 102 46.49 -22.57 16.08
C SER A 102 46.15 -22.58 17.57
N SER A 103 45.85 -21.41 18.14
CA SER A 103 45.66 -21.26 19.60
C SER A 103 44.90 -20.02 20.07
N ALA A 104 43.99 -19.41 19.28
CA ALA A 104 43.25 -18.22 19.74
C ALA A 104 41.84 -18.01 19.14
N LEU A 105 41.04 -19.07 18.91
CA LEU A 105 39.63 -18.92 18.46
C LEU A 105 38.67 -19.88 19.19
N LYS A 106 38.64 -19.80 20.53
CA LYS A 106 37.51 -20.35 21.32
C LYS A 106 36.31 -19.38 21.27
N ILE A 107 35.69 -19.24 20.10
CA ILE A 107 34.35 -18.64 20.03
C ILE A 107 33.39 -19.62 20.72
N SER A 108 32.86 -19.18 21.86
CA SER A 108 31.86 -19.91 22.61
C SER A 108 30.64 -20.17 21.74
N ARG A 109 30.38 -21.45 21.42
CA ARG A 109 29.08 -21.91 20.92
C ARG A 109 28.05 -21.76 22.05
N ARG A 110 27.61 -20.52 22.31
CA ARG A 110 26.37 -20.29 23.05
C ARG A 110 25.26 -20.96 22.25
N ARG A 111 24.65 -21.97 22.86
CA ARG A 111 23.40 -22.58 22.38
C ARG A 111 22.45 -21.45 22.03
N THR A 112 21.90 -21.47 20.81
CA THR A 112 20.76 -20.64 20.44
C THR A 112 19.63 -20.94 21.41
N ALA A 113 19.44 -20.07 22.40
CA ALA A 113 18.27 -20.12 23.26
C ALA A 113 17.06 -19.94 22.35
N ARG A 114 16.18 -20.93 22.35
CA ARG A 114 14.87 -20.88 21.69
C ARG A 114 14.21 -19.57 22.15
N ALA A 115 13.91 -18.67 21.21
CA ALA A 115 13.32 -17.38 21.56
C ALA A 115 12.04 -17.64 22.39
N SER A 116 12.07 -17.24 23.65
CA SER A 116 10.91 -17.35 24.53
C SER A 116 9.78 -16.54 23.92
N SER A 117 8.61 -17.16 23.73
CA SER A 117 7.44 -16.44 23.24
C SER A 117 7.13 -15.29 24.20
N MET A 118 7.27 -14.06 23.74
CA MET A 118 6.55 -12.95 24.37
C MET A 118 5.07 -13.31 24.28
N ALA A 119 4.44 -13.59 25.41
CA ALA A 119 3.02 -13.84 25.46
C ALA A 119 2.31 -12.53 25.07
N SER A 120 1.67 -12.49 23.90
CA SER A 120 0.79 -11.37 23.57
C SER A 120 -0.33 -11.32 24.60
N SER A 121 -0.64 -10.12 25.11
CA SER A 121 -1.72 -9.94 26.06
C SER A 121 -3.06 -9.99 25.33
N GLY A 122 -3.51 -11.20 24.98
CA GLY A 122 -4.69 -11.39 24.15
C GLY A 122 -5.36 -12.76 24.29
N ILE A 123 -6.61 -12.81 23.86
CA ILE A 123 -7.41 -14.04 23.80
C ILE A 123 -7.40 -14.54 22.36
N THR A 124 -6.94 -15.77 22.14
CA THR A 124 -7.02 -16.44 20.83
C THR A 124 -8.12 -17.50 20.86
N THR A 125 -9.05 -17.46 19.91
CA THR A 125 -9.98 -18.54 19.61
C THR A 125 -9.73 -19.08 18.20
N ILE A 126 -9.96 -20.38 18.00
CA ILE A 126 -9.69 -21.09 16.75
C ILE A 126 -10.93 -21.91 16.42
N ASP A 127 -11.36 -21.91 15.16
CA ASP A 127 -12.48 -22.73 14.71
C ASP A 127 -12.14 -24.22 14.60
N GLN A 128 -13.16 -25.07 14.48
CA GLN A 128 -13.00 -26.53 14.49
C GLN A 128 -12.15 -27.08 13.33
N ASN A 129 -11.85 -26.26 12.32
CA ASN A 129 -11.08 -26.63 11.13
C ASN A 129 -9.68 -25.99 11.09
N ASN A 130 -9.27 -25.24 12.13
CA ASN A 130 -8.06 -24.42 12.16
C ASN A 130 -7.92 -23.44 10.97
N LYS A 131 -9.03 -23.07 10.31
CA LYS A 131 -9.04 -22.15 9.17
C LYS A 131 -9.42 -20.73 9.56
N LYS A 132 -10.11 -20.55 10.69
CA LYS A 132 -10.47 -19.23 11.21
C LYS A 132 -9.88 -19.05 12.61
N VAL A 133 -8.96 -18.11 12.73
CA VAL A 133 -8.32 -17.72 13.99
C VAL A 133 -8.80 -16.31 14.36
N VAL A 134 -9.13 -16.07 15.61
CA VAL A 134 -9.49 -14.73 16.12
C VAL A 134 -8.61 -14.41 17.32
N GLU A 135 -7.82 -13.35 17.22
CA GLU A 135 -6.94 -12.84 18.27
C GLU A 135 -7.42 -11.46 18.70
N VAL A 136 -7.86 -11.34 19.96
CA VAL A 136 -8.30 -10.08 20.58
C VAL A 136 -7.16 -9.54 21.43
N LEU A 137 -6.71 -8.32 21.14
CA LEU A 137 -5.54 -7.68 21.75
C LEU A 137 -5.94 -6.38 22.45
N TYR A 138 -5.36 -6.13 23.63
CA TYR A 138 -5.83 -5.05 24.51
C TYR A 138 -5.23 -3.67 24.21
N THR A 139 -4.12 -3.58 23.46
CA THR A 139 -3.49 -2.32 23.06
C THR A 139 -3.17 -2.29 21.57
N GLU A 140 -3.01 -1.08 21.00
CA GLU A 140 -2.55 -0.89 19.61
C GLU A 140 -1.15 -1.49 19.41
N GLU A 141 -0.30 -1.45 20.45
CA GLU A 141 1.07 -1.98 20.41
C GLU A 141 1.09 -3.52 20.40
N ASP A 142 0.29 -4.18 21.25
CA ASP A 142 0.13 -5.64 21.22
C ASP A 142 -0.34 -6.12 19.83
N LEU A 143 -1.28 -5.38 19.22
CA LEU A 143 -1.78 -5.64 17.87
C LEU A 143 -0.69 -5.44 16.81
N ALA A 144 0.09 -4.37 16.89
CA ALA A 144 1.21 -4.14 15.97
C ALA A 144 2.29 -5.22 16.11
N VAL A 145 2.65 -5.63 17.33
CA VAL A 145 3.62 -6.70 17.61
C VAL A 145 3.14 -8.05 17.07
N SER A 146 1.88 -8.44 17.33
CA SER A 146 1.35 -9.73 16.87
C SER A 146 1.20 -9.78 15.35
N LEU A 147 0.73 -8.69 14.72
CA LEU A 147 0.62 -8.58 13.26
C LEU A 147 1.99 -8.61 12.58
N ALA A 148 2.98 -7.89 13.13
CA ALA A 148 4.35 -7.91 12.61
C ALA A 148 4.97 -9.30 12.72
N LYS A 149 4.79 -9.99 13.86
CA LYS A 149 5.23 -11.37 14.04
C LYS A 149 4.64 -12.30 12.98
N TYR A 150 3.32 -12.27 12.83
CA TYR A 150 2.59 -13.11 11.89
C TYR A 150 3.01 -12.85 10.43
N THR A 151 3.18 -11.59 10.06
CA THR A 151 3.63 -11.19 8.72
C THR A 151 5.09 -11.61 8.47
N SER A 152 5.96 -11.48 9.47
CA SER A 152 7.36 -11.92 9.39
C SER A 152 7.49 -13.45 9.29
N ASP A 153 6.70 -14.21 10.05
CA ASP A 153 6.68 -15.68 10.00
C ASP A 153 6.24 -16.16 8.59
N LEU A 154 5.21 -15.53 8.00
CA LEU A 154 4.75 -15.84 6.64
C LEU A 154 5.76 -15.40 5.57
N SER A 155 6.39 -14.23 5.73
CA SER A 155 7.49 -13.78 4.87
C SER A 155 8.61 -14.82 4.82
N ASP A 156 9.11 -15.26 5.98
CA ASP A 156 10.17 -16.25 6.08
C ASP A 156 9.77 -17.59 5.42
N LYS A 157 8.54 -18.06 5.68
CA LYS A 157 7.99 -19.26 5.06
C LYS A 157 8.02 -19.18 3.52
N PHE A 158 7.39 -18.17 2.93
CA PHE A 158 7.25 -18.09 1.47
C PHE A 158 8.55 -17.72 0.77
N ALA A 159 9.40 -16.91 1.40
CA ALA A 159 10.78 -16.68 0.93
C ALA A 159 11.58 -17.99 0.82
N LYS A 160 11.41 -18.93 1.77
CA LYS A 160 12.04 -20.26 1.74
C LYS A 160 11.39 -21.23 0.74
N GLU A 161 10.06 -21.25 0.66
CA GLU A 161 9.32 -22.16 -0.22
C GLU A 161 9.43 -21.79 -1.71
N ARG A 162 9.50 -20.49 -2.02
CA ARG A 162 9.32 -19.96 -3.38
C ARG A 162 10.38 -18.95 -3.83
N GLY A 163 11.19 -18.43 -2.92
CA GLY A 163 12.13 -17.35 -3.23
C GLY A 163 11.49 -15.98 -3.43
N ALA A 164 10.22 -15.81 -3.03
CA ALA A 164 9.46 -14.57 -3.09
C ALA A 164 8.29 -14.59 -2.08
N PHE A 165 7.91 -13.42 -1.58
CA PHE A 165 6.76 -13.21 -0.69
C PHE A 165 5.89 -12.08 -1.24
N THR A 166 4.64 -12.41 -1.56
CA THR A 166 3.65 -11.50 -2.15
C THR A 166 2.66 -11.04 -1.08
N VAL A 167 2.80 -9.77 -0.67
CA VAL A 167 1.96 -9.15 0.35
C VAL A 167 1.06 -8.07 -0.27
N VAL A 168 -0.23 -8.17 0.02
CA VAL A 168 -1.23 -7.19 -0.42
C VAL A 168 -1.69 -6.39 0.79
N VAL A 169 -1.73 -5.07 0.69
CA VAL A 169 -2.18 -4.17 1.77
C VAL A 169 -3.45 -3.41 1.40
N SER A 170 -4.32 -3.16 2.38
CA SER A 170 -5.35 -2.14 2.32
C SER A 170 -4.89 -0.84 3.00
N GLY A 171 -5.57 0.26 2.74
CA GLY A 171 -5.41 1.47 3.55
C GLY A 171 -6.04 1.37 4.95
N GLY A 172 -6.23 2.54 5.57
CA GLY A 172 -6.82 2.67 6.91
C GLY A 172 -5.81 2.48 8.05
N SER A 173 -6.32 2.26 9.28
CA SER A 173 -5.49 2.17 10.49
C SER A 173 -4.50 1.00 10.48
N LEU A 174 -4.75 -0.04 9.68
CA LEU A 174 -3.86 -1.19 9.44
C LEU A 174 -2.41 -0.75 9.22
N ILE A 175 -2.18 0.26 8.38
CA ILE A 175 -0.84 0.69 7.99
C ILE A 175 -0.02 1.15 9.20
N LYS A 176 -0.66 1.75 10.23
CA LYS A 176 0.04 2.15 11.46
C LYS A 176 0.67 0.98 12.20
N SER A 177 0.07 -0.20 12.12
CA SER A 177 0.59 -1.43 12.74
C SER A 177 1.78 -2.00 11.97
N LEU A 178 1.87 -1.76 10.65
CA LEU A 178 2.99 -2.24 9.82
C LEU A 178 4.32 -1.54 10.12
N ARG A 179 4.30 -0.37 10.78
CA ARG A 179 5.51 0.27 11.35
C ARG A 179 6.37 -0.73 12.12
N LYS A 180 5.74 -1.68 12.81
CA LYS A 180 6.44 -2.59 13.72
C LYS A 180 7.34 -3.58 13.00
N LEU A 181 7.14 -3.79 11.70
CA LEU A 181 8.03 -4.59 10.85
C LEU A 181 9.38 -3.92 10.58
N VAL A 182 9.49 -2.60 10.69
CA VAL A 182 10.75 -1.84 10.51
C VAL A 182 11.47 -1.55 11.84
N GLU A 183 10.95 -2.09 12.94
CA GLU A 183 11.57 -2.04 14.26
C GLU A 183 12.25 -3.37 14.60
N ALA A 184 13.18 -3.35 15.56
CA ALA A 184 13.81 -4.58 16.05
C ALA A 184 12.77 -5.53 16.71
N PRO A 185 12.87 -6.86 16.51
CA PRO A 185 13.90 -7.59 15.76
C PRO A 185 13.58 -7.78 14.27
N TYR A 186 12.43 -7.32 13.79
CA TYR A 186 11.91 -7.65 12.46
C TYR A 186 12.76 -7.06 11.34
N VAL A 187 13.19 -5.82 11.53
CA VAL A 187 13.99 -5.01 10.60
C VAL A 187 15.18 -5.77 9.99
N ASP A 188 15.94 -6.49 10.81
CA ASP A 188 17.13 -7.27 10.40
C ASP A 188 16.82 -8.74 10.03
N SER A 189 15.65 -9.25 10.44
CA SER A 189 15.27 -10.66 10.26
C SER A 189 14.52 -10.93 8.96
N ILE A 190 13.92 -9.91 8.36
CA ILE A 190 13.13 -10.01 7.14
C ILE A 190 14.03 -9.85 5.91
N ASP A 191 14.00 -10.83 5.00
CA ASP A 191 14.62 -10.69 3.69
C ASP A 191 13.75 -9.85 2.74
N TRP A 192 13.87 -8.53 2.90
CA TRP A 192 13.15 -7.52 2.10
C TRP A 192 13.38 -7.64 0.59
N SER A 193 14.48 -8.28 0.16
CA SER A 193 14.75 -8.54 -1.27
C SER A 193 13.72 -9.47 -1.92
N LYS A 194 12.97 -10.23 -1.10
CA LYS A 194 11.94 -11.18 -1.52
C LYS A 194 10.53 -10.58 -1.53
N TRP A 195 10.34 -9.39 -0.97
CA TRP A 195 9.02 -8.79 -0.84
C TRP A 195 8.53 -8.24 -2.17
N HIS A 196 7.27 -8.52 -2.48
CA HIS A 196 6.49 -7.95 -3.57
C HIS A 196 5.20 -7.37 -2.98
N VAL A 197 5.03 -6.05 -3.08
CA VAL A 197 3.99 -5.29 -2.39
C VAL A 197 2.92 -4.83 -3.37
N PHE A 198 1.66 -5.08 -3.00
CA PHE A 198 0.47 -4.79 -3.81
C PHE A 198 -0.59 -4.07 -2.96
N TRP A 199 -1.54 -3.42 -3.62
CA TRP A 199 -2.74 -2.85 -2.99
C TRP A 199 -3.98 -3.66 -3.35
N VAL A 200 -4.83 -3.94 -2.35
CA VAL A 200 -6.11 -4.65 -2.55
C VAL A 200 -7.19 -3.73 -3.13
N ASP A 201 -7.12 -2.44 -2.79
CA ASP A 201 -7.92 -1.37 -3.35
C ASP A 201 -7.13 -0.05 -3.37
N GLU A 202 -7.53 0.87 -4.24
CA GLU A 202 -7.06 2.25 -4.24
C GLU A 202 -8.16 3.20 -4.74
N ARG A 203 -8.04 4.45 -4.31
CA ARG A 203 -8.90 5.57 -4.64
C ARG A 203 -8.31 6.23 -5.88
N VAL A 204 -9.15 6.59 -6.85
CA VAL A 204 -8.66 7.20 -8.10
C VAL A 204 -8.38 8.68 -7.86
N VAL A 205 -7.23 8.92 -7.23
CA VAL A 205 -6.68 10.22 -6.83
C VAL A 205 -5.16 10.19 -7.01
N PRO A 206 -4.47 11.34 -7.14
CA PRO A 206 -3.01 11.40 -7.17
C PRO A 206 -2.34 10.70 -5.97
N LYS A 207 -1.16 10.10 -6.19
CA LYS A 207 -0.39 9.38 -5.16
C LYS A 207 0.09 10.22 -3.98
N ASP A 208 0.05 11.55 -4.07
CA ASP A 208 0.34 12.48 -2.97
C ASP A 208 -0.93 12.95 -2.23
N HIS A 209 -2.12 12.58 -2.72
CA HIS A 209 -3.41 12.95 -2.14
C HIS A 209 -3.65 12.21 -0.80
N PRO A 210 -4.21 12.87 0.23
CA PRO A 210 -4.43 12.27 1.55
C PRO A 210 -5.35 11.04 1.57
N ASP A 211 -6.21 10.87 0.56
CA ASP A 211 -7.06 9.67 0.42
C ASP A 211 -6.38 8.49 -0.29
N SER A 212 -5.13 8.61 -0.77
CA SER A 212 -4.42 7.51 -1.42
C SER A 212 -3.93 6.48 -0.38
N ASN A 213 -4.29 5.21 -0.61
CA ASN A 213 -3.77 4.06 0.12
C ASN A 213 -2.26 3.87 -0.15
N TYR A 214 -1.76 4.23 -1.33
CA TYR A 214 -0.32 4.29 -1.62
C TYR A 214 0.38 5.33 -0.75
N LYS A 215 -0.12 6.58 -0.69
CA LYS A 215 0.46 7.63 0.16
C LYS A 215 0.51 7.20 1.63
N LEU A 216 -0.59 6.64 2.11
CA LEU A 216 -0.70 6.17 3.49
C LEU A 216 0.32 5.08 3.80
N ALA A 217 0.46 4.07 2.92
CA ALA A 217 1.46 3.01 3.03
C ALA A 217 2.90 3.54 2.93
N LEU A 218 3.15 4.56 2.11
CA LEU A 218 4.43 5.25 2.02
C LEU A 218 4.79 5.92 3.36
N ASP A 219 3.99 6.91 3.79
CA ASP A 219 4.20 7.70 5.01
C ASP A 219 4.30 6.82 6.27
N GLY A 220 3.51 5.75 6.34
CA GLY A 220 3.32 4.92 7.53
C GLY A 220 4.24 3.71 7.63
N PHE A 221 4.77 3.21 6.51
CA PHE A 221 5.54 1.97 6.45
C PHE A 221 6.70 2.02 5.44
N LEU A 222 6.44 2.18 4.14
CA LEU A 222 7.45 1.96 3.08
C LEU A 222 8.58 3.01 3.08
N SER A 223 8.29 4.26 3.45
CA SER A 223 9.31 5.31 3.61
C SER A 223 9.79 5.47 5.05
N LYS A 224 9.45 4.54 5.96
CA LYS A 224 10.06 4.57 7.30
C LYS A 224 11.53 4.21 7.18
N THR A 225 12.34 5.02 7.84
CA THR A 225 13.78 4.87 7.90
C THR A 225 14.13 3.70 8.81
N LEU A 226 15.11 2.90 8.39
CA LEU A 226 15.82 2.01 9.31
C LEU A 226 16.66 2.92 10.23
N GLU A 227 16.39 2.94 11.53
CA GLU A 227 17.31 3.56 12.49
C GLU A 227 18.58 2.70 12.62
N ILE A 228 19.48 2.82 11.64
CA ILE A 228 20.85 2.35 11.78
C ILE A 228 21.57 3.32 12.72
N VAL A 229 21.41 3.10 14.02
CA VAL A 229 22.32 3.66 15.02
C VAL A 229 23.67 2.99 14.80
N ILE A 230 24.50 3.58 13.93
CA ILE A 230 25.91 3.23 13.84
C ILE A 230 26.51 3.62 15.20
N PRO A 231 26.91 2.68 16.06
CA PRO A 231 27.55 3.05 17.31
C PRO A 231 28.83 3.82 16.95
N PRO A 232 29.05 5.03 17.49
CA PRO A 232 30.24 5.80 17.18
C PRO A 232 31.47 4.95 17.49
N ASN A 233 32.31 4.75 16.47
CA ASN A 233 33.44 3.84 16.54
C ASN A 233 34.28 4.15 17.80
N GLU A 234 34.40 3.21 18.73
CA GLU A 234 35.01 3.47 20.05
C GLU A 234 36.45 4.00 19.94
N GLU A 235 37.17 3.69 18.86
CA GLU A 235 38.49 4.25 18.59
C GLU A 235 38.50 5.75 18.26
N ILE A 236 37.41 6.30 17.73
CA ILE A 236 37.27 7.74 17.42
C ILE A 236 36.97 8.50 18.71
N LEU A 237 36.01 8.03 19.51
CA LEU A 237 35.67 8.61 20.82
C LEU A 237 36.83 8.55 21.83
N LYS A 238 37.72 7.55 21.73
CA LYS A 238 38.92 7.44 22.58
C LYS A 238 40.11 8.27 22.06
N LYS A 239 40.00 8.89 20.88
CA LYS A 239 41.03 9.74 20.26
C LYS A 239 40.57 11.19 20.05
N SER A 240 39.35 11.57 20.43
CA SER A 240 38.87 12.94 20.32
C SER A 240 39.41 13.82 21.46
N ASP A 241 40.65 14.27 21.31
CA ASP A 241 41.08 15.54 21.86
C ASP A 241 40.30 16.71 21.22
N HIS A 242 40.21 17.84 21.92
CA HIS A 242 39.28 18.92 21.60
C HIS A 242 39.47 19.50 20.18
N GLU A 243 40.71 19.50 19.67
CA GLU A 243 41.05 19.93 18.30
C GLU A 243 40.46 19.00 17.24
N SER A 244 40.42 17.68 17.47
CA SER A 244 39.89 16.70 16.52
C SER A 244 38.39 16.89 16.26
N THR A 245 37.62 17.24 17.30
CA THR A 245 36.19 17.57 17.19
C THR A 245 35.96 18.90 16.45
N ILE A 246 36.79 19.91 16.71
CA ILE A 246 36.73 21.21 16.04
C ILE A 246 37.10 21.08 14.56
N ALA A 247 38.08 20.24 14.21
CA ALA A 247 38.46 19.96 12.83
C ALA A 247 37.31 19.33 12.02
N LEU A 248 36.49 18.47 12.64
CA LEU A 248 35.31 17.88 12.00
C LEU A 248 34.19 18.92 11.80
N ALA A 249 33.96 19.80 12.79
CA ALA A 249 32.98 20.88 12.67
C ALA A 249 33.33 21.88 11.56
N ASN A 250 34.63 22.18 11.36
CA ASN A 250 35.11 23.08 10.32
C ASN A 250 35.05 22.52 8.88
N LEU A 251 34.72 21.23 8.70
CA LEU A 251 34.47 20.61 7.40
C LEU A 251 33.00 20.71 6.95
N ILE A 252 32.10 21.18 7.82
CA ILE A 252 30.68 21.35 7.53
C ILE A 252 30.48 22.73 6.86
N PRO A 253 29.81 22.81 5.69
CA PRO A 253 29.49 24.09 5.08
C PRO A 253 28.63 24.96 6.00
N SER A 254 29.07 26.18 6.28
CA SER A 254 28.34 27.13 7.13
C SER A 254 27.08 27.64 6.41
N GLU A 255 25.91 27.16 6.80
CA GLU A 255 24.64 27.85 6.56
C GLU A 255 24.71 29.26 7.20
N PRO A 256 24.33 30.34 6.49
CA PRO A 256 24.79 31.69 6.79
C PRO A 256 24.07 32.40 7.96
N ASP A 257 23.20 31.74 8.72
CA ASP A 257 22.33 32.41 9.72
C ASP A 257 22.05 31.61 11.01
N LYS A 258 23.05 30.87 11.51
CA LYS A 258 23.00 30.29 12.88
C LYS A 258 24.33 30.41 13.61
N THR A 259 24.39 31.30 14.60
CA THR A 259 25.44 31.27 15.63
C THR A 259 25.20 30.07 16.55
N LEU A 260 25.83 28.93 16.25
CA LEU A 260 25.75 27.71 17.06
C LEU A 260 26.59 27.88 18.34
N GLY A 261 26.05 27.42 19.48
CA GLY A 261 26.81 27.31 20.71
C GLY A 261 27.86 26.21 20.57
N THR A 262 29.04 26.40 21.16
CA THR A 262 30.09 25.37 21.16
C THR A 262 29.92 24.37 22.31
N ASP A 263 28.71 23.83 22.49
CA ASP A 263 28.48 22.73 23.42
C ASP A 263 28.77 21.40 22.73
N LEU A 264 29.37 20.46 23.46
CA LEU A 264 29.74 19.14 22.94
C LEU A 264 28.50 18.30 22.62
N HIS A 265 27.38 18.57 23.30
CA HIS A 265 26.08 17.99 22.98
C HIS A 265 25.56 18.42 21.60
N ASP A 266 25.60 19.72 21.27
CA ASP A 266 25.15 20.24 19.97
C ASP A 266 25.93 19.61 18.81
N VAL A 267 27.24 19.40 18.97
CA VAL A 267 28.08 18.74 17.96
C VAL A 267 27.77 17.24 17.86
N THR A 268 27.44 16.57 18.96
CA THR A 268 27.08 15.15 18.96
C THR A 268 25.74 14.92 18.27
N ASP A 269 24.74 15.76 18.55
CA ASP A 269 23.44 15.72 17.89
C ASP A 269 23.56 16.06 16.40
N LEU A 270 24.41 17.04 16.03
CA LEU A 270 24.68 17.36 14.63
C LEU A 270 25.38 16.22 13.88
N ILE A 271 26.31 15.49 14.51
CA ILE A 271 26.92 14.29 13.93
C ILE A 271 25.88 13.18 13.78
N LEU A 272 24.96 13.02 14.74
CA LEU A 272 23.86 12.06 14.65
C LEU A 272 22.93 12.40 13.48
N GLU A 273 22.57 13.68 13.33
CA GLU A 273 21.77 14.23 12.23
C GLU A 273 22.45 14.01 10.86
N LEU A 274 23.76 14.27 10.76
CA LEU A 274 24.56 14.15 9.52
C LEU A 274 24.96 12.70 9.18
N THR A 275 24.83 11.76 10.11
CA THR A 275 25.08 10.32 9.87
C THR A 275 23.80 9.51 9.64
N ARG A 276 22.62 10.13 9.76
CA ARG A 276 21.36 9.56 9.24
C ARG A 276 21.43 9.45 7.72
N THR A 277 21.78 8.26 7.24
CA THR A 277 21.43 7.85 5.89
C THR A 277 19.99 7.36 5.90
N ASP A 278 19.09 8.08 5.24
CA ASP A 278 17.67 7.71 5.15
C ASP A 278 17.49 6.46 4.27
N VAL A 279 17.80 5.30 4.82
CA VAL A 279 17.52 4.00 4.18
C VAL A 279 16.06 3.69 4.42
N THR A 280 15.23 3.85 3.38
CA THR A 280 13.85 3.36 3.36
C THR A 280 13.80 1.84 3.48
N VAL A 281 12.61 1.27 3.73
CA VAL A 281 12.46 -0.20 3.79
C VAL A 281 13.04 -0.84 2.52
N PRO A 282 14.03 -1.76 2.61
CA PRO A 282 14.90 -2.11 1.49
C PRO A 282 14.27 -3.14 0.54
N ILE A 283 13.02 -2.90 0.17
CA ILE A 283 12.27 -3.61 -0.87
C ILE A 283 12.75 -3.07 -2.23
N PRO A 284 13.09 -3.93 -3.20
CA PRO A 284 13.47 -3.47 -4.54
C PRO A 284 12.36 -2.58 -5.16
N PRO A 285 12.67 -1.39 -5.72
CA PRO A 285 11.63 -0.50 -6.24
C PRO A 285 10.72 -1.13 -7.32
N GLY A 286 11.27 -2.05 -8.12
CA GLY A 286 10.51 -2.83 -9.12
C GLY A 286 9.55 -3.88 -8.54
N ASN A 287 9.56 -4.07 -7.21
CA ASN A 287 8.67 -4.99 -6.49
C ASN A 287 7.51 -4.27 -5.77
N VAL A 288 7.37 -2.95 -5.91
CA VAL A 288 6.27 -2.16 -5.33
C VAL A 288 5.26 -1.81 -6.42
N TYR A 289 4.20 -2.61 -6.54
CA TYR A 289 3.22 -2.53 -7.62
C TYR A 289 2.07 -1.59 -7.25
N ALA A 290 2.36 -0.30 -7.23
CA ALA A 290 1.36 0.74 -7.01
C ALA A 290 0.40 0.86 -8.21
N ILE A 291 -0.87 1.15 -7.93
CA ILE A 291 -1.89 1.43 -8.94
C ILE A 291 -1.54 2.75 -9.69
N ASN A 292 -1.89 2.84 -10.97
CA ASN A 292 -1.57 3.99 -11.81
C ASN A 292 -2.63 5.10 -11.66
N ASP A 293 -2.25 6.17 -10.97
CA ASP A 293 -3.05 7.37 -10.66
C ASP A 293 -3.17 8.37 -11.82
N ALA A 294 -2.45 8.16 -12.93
CA ALA A 294 -2.55 8.98 -14.14
C ALA A 294 -3.61 8.48 -15.14
N LEU A 295 -4.34 7.41 -14.82
CA LEU A 295 -5.37 6.79 -15.68
C LEU A 295 -6.77 6.94 -15.08
N SER A 296 -7.80 6.76 -15.89
CA SER A 296 -9.18 6.62 -15.41
C SER A 296 -9.33 5.37 -14.53
N ALA A 297 -10.39 5.30 -13.72
CA ALA A 297 -10.69 4.14 -12.89
C ALA A 297 -10.65 2.81 -13.67
N GLU A 298 -11.23 2.80 -14.87
CA GLU A 298 -11.21 1.67 -15.80
C GLU A 298 -9.79 1.34 -16.31
N GLY A 299 -9.10 2.33 -16.89
CA GLY A 299 -7.77 2.11 -17.47
C GLY A 299 -6.73 1.70 -16.43
N ALA A 300 -6.84 2.21 -15.20
CA ALA A 300 -6.01 1.84 -14.08
C ALA A 300 -6.30 0.41 -13.57
N ALA A 301 -7.56 -0.01 -13.53
CA ALA A 301 -7.93 -1.40 -13.20
C ALA A 301 -7.41 -2.39 -14.25
N ASP A 302 -7.61 -2.10 -15.54
CA ASP A 302 -7.15 -2.96 -16.64
C ASP A 302 -5.60 -3.00 -16.72
N ALA A 303 -4.91 -1.87 -16.47
CA ALA A 303 -3.45 -1.83 -16.38
C ALA A 303 -2.91 -2.64 -15.19
N TYR A 304 -3.59 -2.57 -14.03
CA TYR A 304 -3.20 -3.31 -12.85
C TYR A 304 -3.45 -4.82 -13.02
N GLU A 305 -4.59 -5.22 -13.60
CA GLU A 305 -4.84 -6.62 -13.98
C GLU A 305 -3.82 -7.14 -15.01
N THR A 306 -3.42 -6.31 -15.97
CA THR A 306 -2.36 -6.66 -16.94
C THR A 306 -1.01 -6.88 -16.25
N CYS A 307 -0.67 -6.04 -15.27
CA CYS A 307 0.51 -6.22 -14.43
C CYS A 307 0.46 -7.56 -13.66
N LEU A 308 -0.66 -7.87 -13.00
CA LEU A 308 -0.83 -9.14 -12.29
C LEU A 308 -0.71 -10.36 -13.22
N LYS A 309 -1.28 -10.29 -14.43
CA LYS A 309 -1.18 -11.35 -15.45
C LYS A 309 0.26 -11.55 -15.91
N HIS A 310 1.04 -10.48 -16.05
CA HIS A 310 2.47 -10.57 -16.33
C HIS A 310 3.25 -11.21 -15.17
N LEU A 311 2.98 -10.82 -13.93
CA LEU A 311 3.64 -11.37 -12.73
C LEU A 311 3.26 -12.84 -12.47
N VAL A 312 2.07 -13.26 -12.88
CA VAL A 312 1.71 -14.68 -12.97
C VAL A 312 2.55 -15.40 -14.02
N HIS A 313 2.67 -14.84 -15.23
CA HIS A 313 3.43 -15.44 -16.32
C HIS A 313 4.94 -15.58 -16.00
N THR A 314 5.51 -14.65 -15.23
CA THR A 314 6.91 -14.70 -14.79
C THR A 314 7.14 -15.47 -13.49
N GLY A 315 6.09 -16.04 -12.87
CA GLY A 315 6.19 -16.85 -11.64
C GLY A 315 6.34 -16.07 -10.33
N VAL A 316 6.20 -14.74 -10.36
CA VAL A 316 6.19 -13.88 -9.16
C VAL A 316 4.90 -14.07 -8.36
N ILE A 317 3.78 -14.36 -9.02
CA ILE A 317 2.49 -14.69 -8.40
C ILE A 317 2.07 -16.09 -8.88
N ASN A 318 1.61 -16.95 -7.97
CA ASN A 318 1.09 -18.26 -8.35
C ASN A 318 -0.37 -18.16 -8.85
N ILE A 319 -0.81 -19.09 -9.68
CA ILE A 319 -2.25 -19.32 -9.89
C ILE A 319 -2.75 -20.37 -8.90
N SER A 320 -3.92 -20.13 -8.31
CA SER A 320 -4.62 -21.17 -7.55
C SER A 320 -5.07 -22.30 -8.46
N SER A 321 -4.74 -23.54 -8.06
CA SER A 321 -5.28 -24.77 -8.67
C SER A 321 -6.76 -25.03 -8.32
N LEU A 322 -7.33 -24.30 -7.36
CA LEU A 322 -8.73 -24.44 -6.93
C LEU A 322 -9.65 -23.46 -7.66
N SER A 323 -9.20 -22.22 -7.87
CA SER A 323 -10.03 -21.14 -8.41
C SER A 323 -9.63 -20.66 -9.82
N GLY A 324 -8.37 -20.87 -10.23
CA GLY A 324 -7.82 -20.30 -11.46
C GLY A 324 -7.43 -18.81 -11.39
N PHE A 325 -7.56 -18.17 -10.22
CA PHE A 325 -7.19 -16.76 -9.99
C PHE A 325 -5.78 -16.63 -9.39
N PRO A 326 -5.15 -15.43 -9.44
CA PRO A 326 -3.88 -15.17 -8.76
C PRO A 326 -3.99 -15.42 -7.25
N LYS A 327 -3.03 -16.19 -6.76
CA LYS A 327 -2.86 -16.60 -5.36
C LYS A 327 -1.70 -15.84 -4.75
N PHE A 328 -2.05 -14.83 -3.96
CA PHE A 328 -1.12 -14.07 -3.13
C PHE A 328 -0.83 -14.81 -1.82
N ASP A 329 0.37 -14.61 -1.29
CA ASP A 329 0.84 -15.30 -0.08
C ASP A 329 0.14 -14.76 1.18
N LEU A 330 -0.02 -13.43 1.29
CA LEU A 330 -0.73 -12.78 2.40
C LEU A 330 -1.49 -11.52 1.92
N MET A 331 -2.78 -11.40 2.27
CA MET A 331 -3.49 -10.12 2.21
C MET A 331 -3.77 -9.57 3.61
N LEU A 332 -3.38 -8.32 3.84
CA LEU A 332 -3.64 -7.54 5.04
C LEU A 332 -4.81 -6.59 4.73
N VAL A 333 -5.98 -6.85 5.31
CA VAL A 333 -7.25 -6.25 4.89
C VAL A 333 -7.98 -5.63 6.08
N GLY A 334 -8.30 -4.34 5.99
CA GLY A 334 -9.18 -3.64 6.93
C GLY A 334 -10.67 -3.87 6.65
N MET A 335 -11.51 -3.57 7.64
CA MET A 335 -12.97 -3.64 7.53
C MET A 335 -13.63 -2.30 7.86
N GLY A 336 -14.64 -1.89 7.08
CA GLY A 336 -15.45 -0.71 7.40
C GLY A 336 -16.54 -0.93 8.46
N PRO A 337 -17.13 0.16 9.00
CA PRO A 337 -18.22 0.09 9.98
C PRO A 337 -19.54 -0.49 9.44
N ASP A 338 -19.64 -0.62 8.12
CA ASP A 338 -20.69 -1.24 7.32
C ASP A 338 -20.32 -2.66 6.82
N GLY A 339 -19.15 -3.18 7.18
CA GLY A 339 -18.69 -4.51 6.77
C GLY A 339 -18.17 -4.63 5.34
N HIS A 340 -17.92 -3.52 4.63
CA HIS A 340 -17.14 -3.55 3.40
C HIS A 340 -15.67 -3.94 3.70
N VAL A 341 -15.05 -4.58 2.72
CA VAL A 341 -13.61 -4.88 2.63
C VAL A 341 -13.11 -4.41 1.27
N ALA A 342 -11.84 -3.98 1.16
CA ALA A 342 -11.33 -3.37 -0.07
C ALA A 342 -12.30 -2.25 -0.55
N SER A 343 -12.74 -2.25 -1.81
CA SER A 343 -13.88 -1.42 -2.26
C SER A 343 -15.15 -2.23 -2.60
N LEU A 344 -15.39 -3.32 -1.87
CA LEU A 344 -16.52 -4.23 -2.05
C LEU A 344 -17.62 -3.92 -1.02
N PHE A 345 -18.61 -3.11 -1.42
CA PHE A 345 -19.63 -2.56 -0.52
C PHE A 345 -20.90 -3.43 -0.37
N PRO A 346 -21.59 -3.42 0.80
CA PRO A 346 -22.78 -4.24 1.02
C PRO A 346 -23.91 -3.95 0.03
N GLY A 347 -24.36 -4.98 -0.69
CA GLY A 347 -25.43 -4.87 -1.69
C GLY A 347 -25.00 -4.30 -3.05
N HIS A 348 -23.72 -3.93 -3.20
CA HIS A 348 -23.19 -3.42 -4.47
C HIS A 348 -23.13 -4.52 -5.54
N PRO A 349 -23.46 -4.25 -6.82
CA PRO A 349 -23.42 -5.26 -7.89
C PRO A 349 -22.07 -5.97 -8.03
N LEU A 350 -20.97 -5.27 -7.75
CA LEU A 350 -19.60 -5.81 -7.81
C LEU A 350 -19.38 -7.06 -6.94
N LEU A 351 -20.18 -7.30 -5.89
CA LEU A 351 -20.11 -8.53 -5.09
C LEU A 351 -20.44 -9.80 -5.90
N LYS A 352 -20.97 -9.65 -7.13
CA LYS A 352 -21.29 -10.75 -8.06
C LYS A 352 -20.23 -10.96 -9.15
N GLU A 353 -19.20 -10.11 -9.21
CA GLU A 353 -18.11 -10.25 -10.18
C GLU A 353 -17.31 -11.52 -9.91
N ASN A 354 -17.18 -12.36 -10.94
CA ASN A 354 -16.61 -13.70 -10.85
C ASN A 354 -15.69 -14.06 -12.04
N GLN A 355 -15.28 -13.08 -12.85
CA GLN A 355 -14.40 -13.25 -14.02
C GLN A 355 -13.18 -12.32 -13.95
N LYS A 356 -13.39 -11.02 -13.71
CA LYS A 356 -12.29 -10.05 -13.59
C LYS A 356 -11.44 -10.31 -12.34
N TRP A 357 -10.15 -10.03 -12.43
CA TRP A 357 -9.23 -10.06 -11.29
C TRP A 357 -9.25 -8.72 -10.56
N VAL A 358 -9.24 -7.63 -11.34
CA VAL A 358 -9.34 -6.25 -10.84
C VAL A 358 -10.58 -5.60 -11.46
N ALA A 359 -11.34 -4.91 -10.64
CA ALA A 359 -12.50 -4.13 -11.07
C ALA A 359 -12.35 -2.67 -10.65
N HIS A 360 -13.15 -1.81 -11.29
CA HIS A 360 -13.34 -0.44 -10.90
C HIS A 360 -14.80 -0.17 -10.55
N ILE A 361 -15.04 0.88 -9.77
CA ILE A 361 -16.36 1.46 -9.51
C ILE A 361 -16.26 2.98 -9.58
N THR A 362 -17.36 3.64 -9.94
CA THR A 362 -17.47 5.12 -10.01
C THR A 362 -18.57 5.66 -9.10
N ASP A 363 -19.19 4.77 -8.32
CA ASP A 363 -20.40 4.96 -7.52
C ASP A 363 -20.23 4.46 -6.08
N SER A 364 -19.00 4.47 -5.55
CA SER A 364 -18.75 4.11 -4.15
C SER A 364 -19.63 4.93 -3.20
N PRO A 365 -20.33 4.31 -2.23
CA PRO A 365 -21.16 5.00 -1.25
C PRO A 365 -20.35 5.81 -0.23
N LYS A 366 -19.02 5.86 -0.37
CA LYS A 366 -18.10 6.65 0.45
C LYS A 366 -17.07 7.38 -0.43
N PRO A 367 -16.83 8.67 -0.18
CA PRO A 367 -15.87 9.44 -0.97
C PRO A 367 -14.43 8.90 -0.82
N PRO A 368 -13.58 9.09 -1.84
CA PRO A 368 -13.95 9.45 -3.21
C PRO A 368 -14.76 8.31 -3.90
N PRO A 369 -15.61 8.66 -4.88
CA PRO A 369 -16.55 7.71 -5.50
C PRO A 369 -15.84 6.72 -6.44
N GLU A 370 -14.78 7.16 -7.11
CA GLU A 370 -13.99 6.34 -8.04
C GLU A 370 -12.92 5.53 -7.32
N ARG A 371 -12.95 4.21 -7.52
CA ARG A 371 -12.09 3.24 -6.82
C ARG A 371 -11.75 2.05 -7.72
N ILE A 372 -10.60 1.45 -7.45
CA ILE A 372 -10.09 0.23 -8.07
C ILE A 372 -9.95 -0.81 -6.95
N THR A 373 -10.28 -2.08 -7.21
CA THR A 373 -10.28 -3.13 -6.19
C THR A 373 -10.07 -4.51 -6.79
N PHE A 374 -9.43 -5.38 -6.02
CA PHE A 374 -9.52 -6.82 -6.25
C PHE A 374 -10.96 -7.28 -6.08
N THR A 375 -11.33 -8.28 -6.88
CA THR A 375 -12.64 -8.94 -6.84
C THR A 375 -12.64 -10.02 -5.75
N LEU A 376 -13.82 -10.46 -5.29
CA LEU A 376 -13.93 -11.51 -4.28
C LEU A 376 -13.18 -12.81 -4.65
N PRO A 377 -13.20 -13.32 -5.91
CA PRO A 377 -12.41 -14.48 -6.29
C PRO A 377 -10.91 -14.30 -6.06
N VAL A 378 -10.33 -13.13 -6.38
CA VAL A 378 -8.90 -12.86 -6.15
C VAL A 378 -8.58 -12.80 -4.67
N ILE A 379 -9.40 -12.11 -3.88
CA ILE A 379 -9.23 -12.03 -2.42
C ILE A 379 -9.24 -13.44 -1.82
N ASN A 380 -10.28 -14.23 -2.15
CA ASN A 380 -10.46 -15.58 -1.61
C ASN A 380 -9.45 -16.62 -2.13
N SER A 381 -8.73 -16.32 -3.21
CA SER A 381 -7.66 -17.19 -3.72
C SER A 381 -6.33 -17.03 -2.96
N SER A 382 -6.22 -16.04 -2.06
CA SER A 382 -5.03 -15.89 -1.22
C SER A 382 -4.79 -17.09 -0.31
N ALA A 383 -3.52 -17.40 -0.06
CA ALA A 383 -3.14 -18.43 0.90
C ALA A 383 -3.49 -18.01 2.34
N TYR A 384 -3.26 -16.75 2.71
CA TYR A 384 -3.54 -16.22 4.04
C TYR A 384 -4.20 -14.84 3.95
N ILE A 385 -5.22 -14.58 4.79
CA ILE A 385 -5.79 -13.25 4.96
C ILE A 385 -5.76 -12.88 6.43
N ALA A 386 -5.18 -11.72 6.76
CA ALA A 386 -5.30 -11.07 8.05
C ALA A 386 -6.35 -9.94 7.97
N LEU A 387 -7.50 -10.13 8.60
CA LEU A 387 -8.49 -9.09 8.82
C LEU A 387 -8.10 -8.28 10.07
N VAL A 388 -7.66 -7.04 9.88
CA VAL A 388 -7.20 -6.16 10.96
C VAL A 388 -8.25 -5.09 11.23
N VAL A 389 -8.93 -5.19 12.38
CA VAL A 389 -10.15 -4.44 12.66
C VAL A 389 -10.09 -3.78 14.03
N CYS A 390 -10.04 -2.45 14.02
CA CYS A 390 -9.92 -1.63 15.23
C CYS A 390 -11.11 -0.66 15.41
N GLY A 391 -11.45 -0.39 16.67
CA GLY A 391 -12.36 0.64 17.12
C GLY A 391 -13.85 0.24 17.21
N ALA A 392 -14.55 0.80 18.20
CA ALA A 392 -15.90 0.39 18.62
C ALA A 392 -16.95 0.49 17.51
N GLY A 393 -16.77 1.39 16.54
CA GLY A 393 -17.62 1.50 15.36
C GLY A 393 -17.62 0.27 14.43
N LYS A 394 -16.79 -0.75 14.71
CA LYS A 394 -16.77 -2.03 14.00
C LYS A 394 -17.52 -3.16 14.73
N ALA A 395 -17.75 -3.02 16.04
CA ALA A 395 -18.12 -4.13 16.92
C ALA A 395 -19.42 -4.84 16.53
N SER A 396 -20.44 -4.11 16.05
CA SER A 396 -21.70 -4.71 15.58
C SER A 396 -21.51 -5.63 14.38
N ILE A 397 -20.60 -5.27 13.47
CA ILE A 397 -20.28 -6.08 12.29
C ILE A 397 -19.36 -7.24 12.66
N VAL A 398 -18.39 -7.02 13.55
CA VAL A 398 -17.52 -8.10 14.09
C VAL A 398 -18.37 -9.18 14.77
N GLN A 399 -19.30 -8.80 15.65
CA GLN A 399 -20.27 -9.72 16.25
C GLN A 399 -21.10 -10.47 15.20
N THR A 400 -21.53 -9.79 14.14
CA THR A 400 -22.31 -10.41 13.05
C THR A 400 -21.47 -11.38 12.20
N ALA A 401 -20.20 -11.08 11.97
CA ALA A 401 -19.32 -11.87 11.10
C ALA A 401 -18.60 -13.04 11.82
N LEU A 402 -18.52 -12.98 13.15
CA LEU A 402 -17.96 -14.03 14.00
C LEU A 402 -19.03 -14.86 14.72
N GLY A 403 -20.24 -14.31 14.93
CA GLY A 403 -21.34 -14.99 15.59
C GLY A 403 -22.03 -16.07 14.74
N THR A 404 -22.83 -16.90 15.41
CA THR A 404 -23.58 -18.02 14.83
C THR A 404 -24.96 -17.65 14.27
N ASN A 405 -25.41 -16.41 14.51
CA ASN A 405 -26.75 -15.95 14.10
C ASN A 405 -26.83 -15.73 12.59
N GLN A 406 -27.68 -16.50 11.91
CA GLN A 406 -27.98 -16.30 10.49
C GLN A 406 -28.80 -15.02 10.27
N ASN A 407 -28.10 -13.91 10.00
CA ASN A 407 -28.74 -12.71 9.49
C ASN A 407 -29.08 -12.88 7.99
N SER A 408 -30.24 -12.36 7.57
CA SER A 408 -30.69 -12.39 6.17
C SER A 408 -29.84 -11.53 5.23
N LYS A 409 -29.05 -10.59 5.78
CA LYS A 409 -28.11 -9.75 5.05
C LYS A 409 -26.68 -10.22 5.32
N VAL A 410 -26.04 -10.78 4.29
CA VAL A 410 -24.61 -11.11 4.29
C VAL A 410 -23.80 -9.84 4.03
N PHE A 411 -22.77 -9.61 4.85
CA PHE A 411 -21.82 -8.51 4.68
C PHE A 411 -20.59 -8.96 3.87
N PRO A 412 -19.95 -8.07 3.08
CA PRO A 412 -18.76 -8.40 2.29
C PRO A 412 -17.64 -9.08 3.09
N VAL A 413 -17.40 -8.66 4.34
CA VAL A 413 -16.42 -9.31 5.24
C VAL A 413 -16.76 -10.78 5.56
N GLN A 414 -18.03 -11.18 5.52
CA GLN A 414 -18.44 -12.59 5.69
C GLN A 414 -18.24 -13.43 4.43
N MET A 415 -18.02 -12.78 3.28
CA MET A 415 -17.72 -13.43 2.01
C MET A 415 -16.21 -13.67 1.83
N VAL A 416 -15.37 -13.14 2.74
CA VAL A 416 -13.92 -13.36 2.77
C VAL A 416 -13.63 -14.76 3.29
N SER A 417 -13.05 -15.60 2.45
CA SER A 417 -12.70 -16.99 2.74
C SER A 417 -11.46 -17.39 1.94
N PRO A 418 -10.25 -17.24 2.49
CA PRO A 418 -9.00 -17.65 1.85
C PRO A 418 -8.89 -19.17 1.74
N GLU A 419 -7.97 -19.62 0.90
CA GLU A 419 -7.74 -21.06 0.69
C GLU A 419 -7.06 -21.73 1.89
N GLY A 420 -6.15 -21.01 2.57
CA GLY A 420 -5.50 -21.44 3.81
C GLY A 420 -6.21 -20.91 5.05
N GLU A 421 -5.66 -19.87 5.66
CA GLU A 421 -6.09 -19.34 6.97
C GLU A 421 -6.65 -17.91 6.87
N LEU A 422 -7.77 -17.70 7.55
CA LEU A 422 -8.37 -16.39 7.84
C LEU A 422 -8.10 -16.03 9.30
N LYS A 423 -7.18 -15.10 9.55
CA LYS A 423 -6.90 -14.60 10.89
C LYS A 423 -7.51 -13.23 11.11
N TRP A 424 -8.23 -13.06 12.21
CA TRP A 424 -8.76 -11.78 12.67
C TRP A 424 -7.87 -11.23 13.77
N PHE A 425 -7.37 -10.02 13.60
CA PHE A 425 -6.72 -9.23 14.64
C PHE A 425 -7.68 -8.12 15.06
N LEU A 426 -8.18 -8.21 16.29
CA LEU A 426 -9.15 -7.29 16.85
C LEU A 426 -8.53 -6.50 18.00
N ASP A 427 -8.81 -5.20 18.08
CA ASP A 427 -8.66 -4.49 19.35
C ASP A 427 -9.84 -4.78 20.29
N LYS A 428 -9.67 -4.46 21.57
CA LYS A 428 -10.71 -4.59 22.60
C LYS A 428 -12.04 -3.93 22.20
N ASP A 429 -11.99 -2.81 21.51
CA ASP A 429 -13.16 -2.02 21.15
C ASP A 429 -13.96 -2.66 20.00
N ALA A 430 -13.28 -3.17 18.97
CA ALA A 430 -13.88 -3.96 17.89
C ALA A 430 -14.40 -5.31 18.40
N ALA A 431 -13.75 -5.89 19.41
CA ALA A 431 -14.19 -7.12 20.07
C ALA A 431 -15.30 -6.92 21.14
N SER A 432 -15.71 -5.68 21.45
CA SER A 432 -16.59 -5.33 22.59
C SER A 432 -18.01 -5.92 22.60
N LYS A 433 -18.37 -6.72 21.58
CA LYS A 433 -19.66 -7.40 21.43
C LYS A 433 -19.54 -8.92 21.18
N LEU A 434 -18.35 -9.49 21.31
CA LEU A 434 -18.11 -10.93 21.21
C LEU A 434 -18.45 -11.68 22.50
#